data_AF-A0A6B3IFS6-F1
#
_entry.id   AF-A0A6B3IFS6-F1
#
_cell.length_a   1.000
_cell.length_b   1.000
_cell.length_c   1.000
_cell.angle_alpha   90.00
_cell.angle_beta   90.00
_cell.angle_gamma   90.00
#
_symmetry.space_group_name_H-M   'P 1'
#
loop_
_entity.id
_entity.type
_entity.pdbx_description
1 polymer ?
#
loop_
_entity_poly.entity_id
_entity_poly.type
_entity_poly.pdbx_seq_one_letter_code
_entity_poly.pdbx_strand_id
1 'polypeptide(L)' 'RGEVTHAPLIGGALATLECRTEQRVVAGDHTLVIGRVLTAELPSPDGEPLTYFKGRYRQLG' A
#
# COMPACT_ATOMS: atom_id res chain seq x y z
N ARG A 1 -6.32 0.95 13.18
CA ARG A 1 -4.84 1.09 13.22
C ARG A 1 -4.27 -0.30 13.06
N GLY A 2 -3.07 -0.44 12.50
CA GLY A 2 -2.37 -1.71 12.40
C GLY A 2 -1.97 -2.22 13.78
N GLU A 3 -1.94 -3.53 13.93
CA GLU A 3 -1.60 -4.17 15.21
C GLU A 3 -0.10 -4.10 15.49
N VAL A 4 0.73 -4.17 14.44
CA VAL A 4 2.20 -4.29 14.58
C VAL A 4 2.90 -2.93 14.55
N THR A 5 2.48 -2.05 13.66
CA THR A 5 3.10 -0.74 13.43
C THR A 5 2.33 0.40 14.07
N HIS A 6 1.09 0.16 14.49
CA HIS A 6 0.14 1.18 14.98
C HIS A 6 -0.17 2.31 13.99
N ALA A 7 0.24 2.14 12.72
CA ALA A 7 -0.08 3.05 11.64
C ALA A 7 -1.60 3.09 11.38
N PRO A 8 -2.15 4.22 10.91
CA PRO A 8 -3.54 4.25 10.47
C PRO A 8 -3.73 3.31 9.27
N LEU A 9 -4.81 2.54 9.29
CA LEU A 9 -5.24 1.70 8.17
C LEU A 9 -6.50 2.31 7.57
N ILE A 10 -6.57 2.34 6.24
CA ILE A 10 -7.70 2.88 5.50
C ILE A 10 -8.79 1.81 5.39
N GLY A 11 -9.99 2.12 5.88
CA GLY A 11 -11.15 1.24 5.71
C GLY A 11 -11.56 1.14 4.23
N GLY A 12 -11.95 -0.06 3.80
CA GLY A 12 -12.36 -0.33 2.41
C GLY A 12 -11.21 -0.50 1.40
N ALA A 13 -9.95 -0.50 1.85
CA ALA A 13 -8.83 -0.89 1.00
C ALA A 13 -8.92 -2.37 0.60
N LEU A 14 -8.45 -2.73 -0.60
CA LEU A 14 -8.40 -4.13 -1.05
C LEU A 14 -7.47 -4.99 -0.18
N ALA A 15 -6.35 -4.39 0.20
CA ALA A 15 -5.34 -5.00 1.05
C ALA A 15 -4.69 -3.92 1.93
N THR A 16 -4.16 -4.35 3.07
CA THR A 16 -3.25 -3.53 3.86
C THR A 16 -1.98 -4.31 4.16
N LEU A 17 -0.86 -3.61 4.20
CA LEU A 17 0.45 -4.14 4.53
C LEU A 17 1.02 -3.31 5.67
N GLU A 18 1.45 -3.97 6.74
CA GLU A 18 2.26 -3.31 7.76
C GLU A 18 3.73 -3.62 7.51
N CYS A 19 4.54 -2.57 7.40
CA CYS A 19 5.93 -2.71 6.99
C CYS A 19 6.86 -1.99 7.97
N ARG A 20 8.04 -2.57 8.20
CA ARG A 20 9.20 -1.85 8.74
C ARG A 20 10.01 -1.27 7.59
N THR A 21 10.41 0.00 7.66
CA THR A 21 11.39 0.54 6.71
C THR A 21 12.72 -0.21 6.86
N GLU A 22 13.10 -0.96 5.84
CA GLU A 22 14.34 -1.73 5.80
C GLU A 22 15.47 -0.87 5.23
N GLN A 23 15.19 -0.09 4.17
CA GLN A 23 16.18 0.73 3.50
C GLN A 23 15.56 2.00 2.90
N ARG A 24 16.37 3.04 2.77
CA ARG A 24 16.06 4.25 2.00
C ARG A 24 17.19 4.48 1.00
N VAL A 25 16.85 4.67 -0.28
CA VAL A 25 17.82 4.88 -1.37
C VAL A 25 17.52 6.20 -2.06
N VAL A 26 18.54 7.05 -2.21
CA VAL A 26 18.43 8.29 -2.99
C VAL A 26 18.24 7.95 -4.47
N ALA A 27 17.20 8.49 -5.09
CA ALA A 27 16.84 8.24 -6.48
C ALA A 27 16.42 9.55 -7.17
N GLY A 28 17.41 10.41 -7.44
CA GLY A 28 17.19 11.73 -8.02
C GLY A 28 16.47 12.65 -7.02
N ASP A 29 15.32 13.18 -7.44
CA ASP A 29 14.42 14.01 -6.63
C ASP A 29 13.49 13.19 -5.72
N HIS A 30 13.54 11.85 -5.79
CA HIS A 30 12.76 10.94 -4.96
C HIS A 30 13.64 10.10 -4.02
N THR A 31 13.02 9.50 -3.01
CA THR A 31 13.62 8.45 -2.18
C THR A 31 12.86 7.15 -2.37
N LEU A 32 13.55 6.09 -2.75
CA LEU A 32 12.98 4.74 -2.74
C LEU A 32 12.98 4.23 -1.30
N VAL A 33 11.80 3.93 -0.77
CA VAL A 33 11.63 3.35 0.56
C VAL A 33 11.34 1.87 0.39
N ILE A 34 12.23 1.02 0.89
CA ILE A 34 12.07 -0.44 0.85
C ILE A 34 11.50 -0.88 2.19
N GLY A 35 10.30 -1.47 2.17
CA GLY A 35 9.61 -1.98 3.35
C GLY A 35 9.71 -3.49 3.47
N ARG A 36 10.12 -4.00 4.64
CA ARG A 36 9.95 -5.41 5.00
C ARG A 36 8.53 -5.59 5.54
N VAL A 37 7.74 -6.42 4.85
CA VAL A 37 6.38 -6.78 5.27
C VAL A 37 6.45 -7.55 6.60
N LEU A 38 5.67 -7.09 7.58
CA LEU A 38 5.51 -7.74 8.88
C LEU A 38 4.18 -8.50 8.94
N THR A 39 3.11 -7.89 8.42
CA THR A 39 1.78 -8.49 8.28
C THR A 39 1.12 -8.03 6.98
N ALA A 40 0.17 -8.83 6.49
CA ALA A 40 -0.64 -8.53 5.33
C ALA A 40 -2.08 -8.99 5.58
N GLU A 41 -3.04 -8.12 5.27
CA GLU A 41 -4.47 -8.43 5.38
C GLU A 41 -5.16 -8.15 4.04
N LEU A 42 -6.14 -9.01 3.72
CA LEU A 42 -6.95 -8.95 2.51
C LEU A 42 -8.43 -8.84 2.91
N PRO A 43 -8.89 -7.68 3.41
CA PRO A 43 -10.28 -7.53 3.87
C PRO A 43 -11.30 -7.60 2.73
N SER A 44 -10.87 -7.37 1.48
CA SER A 44 -11.74 -7.43 0.28
C SER A 44 -11.04 -8.23 -0.84
N PRO A 45 -10.90 -9.56 -0.69
CA PRO A 45 -10.13 -10.38 -1.62
C PRO A 45 -10.72 -10.41 -3.04
N ASP A 46 -12.04 -10.24 -3.17
CA ASP A 46 -12.77 -10.19 -4.44
C ASP A 46 -13.06 -8.74 -4.90
N GLY A 47 -12.50 -7.74 -4.22
CA GLY A 47 -12.76 -6.34 -4.54
C GLY A 47 -12.06 -5.91 -5.84
N GLU A 48 -12.74 -5.08 -6.63
CA GLU A 48 -12.20 -4.57 -7.88
C GLU A 48 -11.13 -3.48 -7.63
N PRO A 49 -9.98 -3.52 -8.34
CA PRO A 49 -8.92 -2.54 -8.19
C PRO A 49 -9.26 -1.17 -8.80
N LEU A 50 -9.08 -0.12 -8.01
CA LEU A 50 -9.04 1.25 -8.53
C LEU A 50 -7.73 1.47 -9.28
N THR A 51 -7.80 1.66 -10.59
CA THR A 51 -6.62 1.93 -11.43
C THR A 51 -6.48 3.41 -11.74
N TYR A 52 -5.25 3.85 -11.99
CA TYR A 52 -4.94 5.24 -12.38
C TYR A 52 -4.09 5.26 -13.65
N PHE A 53 -4.61 5.90 -14.71
CA PHE A 53 -3.94 6.00 -15.99
C PHE A 53 -4.30 7.29 -16.72
N LYS A 54 -3.29 7.98 -17.26
CA LYS A 54 -3.43 9.27 -17.97
C LYS A 54 -4.24 10.32 -17.19
N GLY A 55 -3.90 10.50 -15.91
CA GLY A 55 -4.49 11.55 -15.08
C GLY A 55 -5.91 11.26 -14.58
N ARG A 56 -6.41 10.02 -14.72
CA ARG A 56 -7.79 9.67 -14.37
C ARG A 56 -7.89 8.29 -13.72
N TYR A 57 -8.84 8.16 -12.81
CA TYR A 57 -9.24 6.90 -12.19
C TYR A 57 -10.12 6.07 -13.13
N ARG A 58 -9.96 4.74 -13.09
CA ARG A 58 -10.68 3.77 -13.90
C ARG A 58 -10.90 2.47 -13.14
N GLN A 59 -11.92 1.72 -13.53
CA GLN A 59 -12.11 0.32 -13.13
C GLN A 59 -11.50 -0.61 -14.18
N LEU A 60 -11.02 -1.76 -13.74
CA LEU A 60 -10.71 -2.89 -14.62
C LEU A 60 -12.02 -3.63 -14.86
N GLY A 61 -12.48 -3.65 -16.11
CA GLY A 61 -13.71 -4.32 -16.51
C GLY A 61 -13.56 -5.82 -16.72
#